data_AF-M1PD79-F1
#
_entry.id   AF-M1PD79-F1
#
_cell.length_a   1.000
_cell.length_b   1.000
_cell.length_c   1.000
_cell.angle_alpha   90.00
_cell.angle_beta   90.00
_cell.angle_gamma   90.00
#
_symmetry.space_group_name_H-M   'P 1'
#
loop_
_entity.id
_entity.type
_entity.pdbx_description
1 polymer ?
#
loop_
_entity_poly.entity_id
_entity_poly.type
_entity_poly.pdbx_seq_one_letter_code
_entity_poly.pdbx_strand_id
1 'polypeptide(L)'
;MRSLKKMSYLVFMGVALLLLLVIIFIVRQYQLSEQYDTIITQSEKMVFQLLTIREQLTTSLIKQDWKAIATTANQLEDLNSSIARLQENPLIPGEFRLGMAHQVDVSGIAIASREILSSSDKLTNSLVLQDKMRSLTEYLLQFDRIIGSQMRAKVVAFQTVMIGALGVIICLISFSLILLYKKALIPLLHLKRQTTDNDVISTGFLYDKSTCSEITIFVDSVNSLLDQMKNRSATQELPHTLSDELASIINESNNISNGIINYAQLLKDSYREVEMGNEEMKILQNIIEGAERIAHLNKQI
;
A
#
# COMPACT_ATOMS: atom_id res chain seq x y z
N MET A 1 -16.03 11.95 20.43
CA MET A 1 -16.00 10.51 20.12
C MET A 1 -15.91 10.33 18.61
N ARG A 2 -14.87 9.65 18.09
CA ARG A 2 -14.68 9.48 16.63
C ARG A 2 -15.23 8.12 16.20
N SER A 3 -16.16 8.17 15.25
CA SER A 3 -16.72 7.01 14.55
C SER A 3 -15.61 6.09 14.01
N LEU A 4 -15.66 4.79 14.30
CA LEU A 4 -14.90 3.68 13.75
C LEU A 4 -14.89 3.71 12.22
N LYS A 5 -16.02 4.03 11.56
CA LYS A 5 -16.05 4.26 10.11
C LYS A 5 -15.15 5.42 9.71
N LYS A 6 -15.23 6.56 10.42
CA LYS A 6 -14.36 7.71 10.17
C LYS A 6 -12.90 7.40 10.50
N MET A 7 -12.60 6.65 11.56
CA MET A 7 -11.24 6.32 11.97
C MET A 7 -10.60 5.29 11.04
N SER A 8 -11.34 4.25 10.64
CA SER A 8 -10.91 3.26 9.64
C SER A 8 -10.74 3.91 8.27
N TYR A 9 -11.68 4.78 7.84
CA TYR A 9 -11.54 5.55 6.60
C TYR A 9 -10.33 6.49 6.63
N LEU A 10 -10.07 7.17 7.75
CA LEU A 10 -8.91 8.07 7.89
C LEU A 10 -7.59 7.29 7.88
N VAL A 11 -7.54 6.13 8.52
CA VAL A 11 -6.40 5.20 8.45
C VAL A 11 -6.20 4.68 7.03
N PHE A 12 -7.26 4.22 6.37
CA PHE A 12 -7.19 3.69 5.01
C PHE A 12 -6.78 4.76 4.00
N MET A 13 -7.35 5.97 4.11
CA MET A 13 -7.00 7.11 3.28
C MET A 13 -5.58 7.60 3.56
N GLY A 14 -5.11 7.54 4.81
CA GLY A 14 -3.72 7.81 5.17
C GLY A 14 -2.74 6.83 4.55
N VAL A 15 -3.05 5.52 4.59
CA VAL A 15 -2.24 4.48 3.94
C VAL A 15 -2.24 4.65 2.42
N ALA A 16 -3.40 4.94 1.81
CA ALA A 16 -3.50 5.19 0.37
C ALA A 16 -2.69 6.41 -0.07
N LEU A 17 -2.73 7.50 0.71
CA LEU A 17 -1.94 8.72 0.44
C LEU A 17 -0.44 8.47 0.59
N LEU A 18 -0.04 7.70 1.59
CA LEU A 18 1.37 7.29 1.78
C LEU A 18 1.87 6.44 0.62
N LEU A 19 1.07 5.46 0.15
CA LEU A 19 1.40 4.66 -1.02
C LEU A 19 1.52 5.50 -2.30
N LEU A 20 0.62 6.48 -2.49
CA LEU A 20 0.68 7.39 -3.62
C LEU A 20 1.96 8.24 -3.58
N LEU A 21 2.36 8.71 -2.40
CA LEU A 21 3.65 9.38 -2.21
C LEU A 21 4.82 8.48 -2.61
N VAL A 22 4.85 7.21 -2.19
CA VAL A 22 5.90 6.26 -2.59
C VAL A 22 6.00 6.16 -4.10
N ILE A 23 4.88 6.03 -4.81
CA ILE A 23 4.86 5.94 -6.27
C ILE A 23 5.45 7.21 -6.89
N ILE A 24 5.07 8.39 -6.41
CA ILE A 24 5.63 9.67 -6.90
C ILE A 24 7.14 9.72 -6.67
N PHE A 25 7.63 9.30 -5.51
CA PHE A 25 9.06 9.27 -5.21
C PHE A 25 9.82 8.30 -6.14
N ILE A 26 9.27 7.11 -6.40
CA ILE A 26 9.86 6.13 -7.32
C ILE A 26 9.92 6.69 -8.74
N VAL A 27 8.82 7.27 -9.24
CA VAL A 27 8.77 7.85 -10.60
C VAL A 27 9.79 8.99 -10.72
N ARG A 28 9.84 9.87 -9.72
CA ARG A 28 10.80 10.98 -9.71
C ARG A 28 12.24 10.49 -9.69
N GLN A 29 12.54 9.44 -8.94
CA GLN A 29 13.86 8.84 -8.91
C GLN A 29 14.25 8.25 -10.27
N TYR A 30 13.33 7.53 -10.91
CA TYR A 30 13.54 6.94 -12.21
C TYR A 30 13.86 7.99 -13.28
N GLN A 31 13.02 9.03 -13.37
CA GLN A 31 13.22 10.13 -14.33
C GLN A 31 14.56 10.84 -14.13
N LEU A 32 14.96 11.10 -12.88
CA LEU A 32 16.21 11.78 -12.60
C LEU A 32 17.42 10.90 -12.94
N SER A 33 17.33 9.60 -12.67
CA SER A 33 18.39 8.63 -13.03
C SER A 33 18.58 8.55 -14.54
N GLU A 34 17.49 8.53 -15.30
CA GLU A 34 17.52 8.48 -16.78
C GLU A 34 18.13 9.76 -17.38
N GLN A 35 17.76 10.92 -16.84
CA GLN A 35 18.32 12.20 -17.25
C GLN A 35 19.83 12.27 -17.00
N TYR A 36 20.30 11.73 -15.87
CA TYR A 36 21.72 11.69 -15.57
C TYR A 36 22.48 10.71 -16.47
N ASP A 37 21.92 9.53 -16.76
CA ASP A 37 22.52 8.55 -17.67
C ASP A 37 22.69 9.11 -19.10
N THR A 38 21.72 9.90 -19.55
CA THR A 38 21.78 10.61 -20.84
C THR A 38 22.96 11.59 -20.88
N ILE A 39 23.18 12.34 -19.79
CA ILE A 39 24.29 13.31 -19.71
C ILE A 39 25.64 12.60 -19.66
N ILE A 40 25.75 11.46 -18.97
CA ILE A 40 26.97 10.64 -18.94
C ILE A 40 27.29 10.17 -20.35
N THR A 41 26.32 9.56 -21.03
CA THR A 41 26.50 9.06 -22.40
C THR A 41 26.91 10.19 -23.36
N GLN A 42 26.32 11.38 -23.20
CA GLN A 42 26.67 12.55 -24.01
C GLN A 42 28.09 13.07 -23.70
N SER A 43 28.49 13.09 -22.42
CA SER A 43 29.84 13.46 -21.98
C SER A 43 30.89 12.48 -22.50
N GLU A 44 30.65 11.18 -22.37
CA GLU A 44 31.55 10.13 -22.88
C GLU A 44 31.74 10.24 -24.40
N LYS A 45 30.65 10.43 -25.15
CA LYS A 45 30.72 10.63 -26.60
C LYS A 45 31.55 11.86 -26.97
N MET A 46 31.40 12.96 -26.24
CA MET A 46 32.17 14.18 -26.45
C MET A 46 33.66 13.98 -26.15
N VAL A 47 34.01 13.31 -25.05
CA VAL A 47 35.40 12.95 -24.71
C VAL A 47 36.00 12.05 -25.80
N PHE A 48 35.24 11.07 -26.29
CA PHE A 48 35.68 10.20 -27.37
C PHE A 48 35.95 10.97 -28.67
N GLN A 49 35.06 11.89 -29.05
CA GLN A 49 35.26 12.77 -30.21
C GLN A 49 36.52 13.63 -30.05
N LEU A 50 36.74 14.21 -28.87
CA LEU A 50 37.94 15.00 -28.57
C LEU A 50 39.22 14.16 -28.69
N LEU A 51 39.25 12.95 -28.14
CA LEU A 51 40.42 12.06 -28.23
C LEU A 51 40.70 11.67 -29.68
N THR A 52 39.66 11.42 -30.47
CA THR A 52 39.78 11.13 -31.92
C THR A 52 40.37 12.33 -32.67
N ILE A 53 39.82 13.52 -32.42
CA ILE A 53 40.30 14.78 -33.03
C ILE A 53 41.76 15.03 -32.64
N ARG A 54 42.12 14.82 -31.37
CA ARG A 54 43.49 14.98 -30.88
C ARG A 54 44.44 14.05 -31.61
N GLU A 55 44.07 12.77 -31.74
CA GLU A 55 44.90 11.77 -32.42
C GLU A 55 45.09 12.11 -33.91
N GLN A 56 44.00 12.48 -34.60
CA GLN A 56 44.05 12.95 -35.98
C GLN A 56 44.94 14.18 -36.12
N LEU A 57 44.80 15.16 -35.22
CA LEU A 57 45.59 16.37 -35.21
C LEU A 57 47.07 16.07 -34.99
N THR A 58 47.42 15.30 -33.96
CA THR A 58 48.80 14.90 -33.67
C THR A 58 49.41 14.12 -34.83
N THR A 59 48.66 13.19 -35.43
CA THR A 59 49.10 12.45 -36.62
C THR A 59 49.38 13.38 -37.80
N SER A 60 48.49 14.34 -38.06
CA SER A 60 48.66 15.30 -39.16
C SER A 60 49.80 16.29 -38.90
N LEU A 61 50.05 16.68 -37.64
CA LEU A 61 51.20 17.51 -37.24
C LEU A 61 52.52 16.77 -37.47
N ILE A 62 52.60 15.48 -37.07
CA ILE A 62 53.79 14.65 -37.29
C ILE A 62 54.05 14.43 -38.78
N LYS A 63 53.00 14.21 -39.57
CA LYS A 63 53.09 14.04 -41.03
C LYS A 63 53.28 15.35 -41.80
N GLN A 64 53.24 16.50 -41.12
CA GLN A 64 53.26 17.84 -41.71
C GLN A 64 52.16 18.05 -42.77
N ASP A 65 51.02 17.38 -42.60
CA ASP A 65 49.85 17.51 -43.47
C ASP A 65 48.98 18.69 -43.00
N TRP A 66 49.39 19.89 -43.39
CA TRP A 66 48.73 21.14 -43.04
C TRP A 66 47.30 21.23 -43.57
N LYS A 67 46.99 20.52 -44.66
CA LYS A 67 45.64 20.47 -45.23
C LYS A 67 44.72 19.61 -44.36
N ALA A 68 45.22 18.47 -43.87
CA ALA A 68 44.50 17.65 -42.91
C ALA A 68 44.24 18.39 -41.58
N ILE A 69 45.21 19.16 -41.10
CA ILE A 69 45.04 20.03 -39.90
C ILE A 69 43.91 21.04 -40.11
N ALA A 70 43.86 21.70 -41.27
CA ALA A 70 42.78 22.62 -41.59
C ALA A 70 41.40 21.92 -41.67
N THR A 71 41.32 20.67 -42.14
CA THR A 71 40.07 19.91 -42.14
C THR A 71 39.61 19.48 -40.74
N THR A 72 40.54 19.20 -39.83
CA THR A 72 40.25 18.89 -38.43
C THR A 72 39.61 20.09 -37.70
N ALA A 73 39.82 21.32 -38.17
CA ALA A 73 39.18 22.52 -37.61
C ALA A 73 37.65 22.47 -37.66
N ASN A 74 37.07 21.88 -38.72
CA ASN A 74 35.61 21.73 -38.83
C ASN A 74 35.08 20.76 -37.77
N GLN A 75 35.84 19.69 -37.47
CA GLN A 75 35.48 18.74 -36.41
C GLN A 75 35.57 19.40 -35.02
N LEU A 76 36.48 20.36 -34.83
CA LEU A 76 36.51 21.17 -33.61
C LEU A 76 35.29 22.10 -33.49
N GLU A 77 34.83 22.70 -34.59
CA GLU A 77 33.58 23.50 -34.59
C GLU A 77 32.36 22.62 -34.20
N ASP A 78 32.28 21.40 -34.74
CA ASP A 78 31.24 20.44 -34.37
C ASP A 78 31.31 20.05 -32.89
N LEU A 79 32.52 19.82 -32.37
CA LEU A 79 32.76 19.54 -30.95
C LEU A 79 32.36 20.73 -30.07
N ASN A 80 32.69 21.95 -30.48
CA ASN A 80 32.31 23.17 -29.78
C ASN A 80 30.79 23.30 -29.64
N SER A 81 30.05 23.01 -30.72
CA SER A 81 28.58 23.03 -30.67
C SER A 81 28.01 21.99 -29.69
N SER A 82 28.66 20.83 -29.59
CA SER A 82 28.28 19.76 -28.68
C SER A 82 28.57 20.12 -27.21
N ILE A 83 29.71 20.78 -26.96
CA ILE A 83 30.07 21.33 -25.65
C ILE A 83 29.09 22.42 -25.23
N ALA A 84 28.73 23.35 -26.13
CA ALA A 84 27.78 24.42 -25.84
C ALA A 84 26.39 23.87 -25.45
N ARG A 85 25.89 22.87 -26.18
CA ARG A 85 24.62 22.18 -25.83
C ARG A 85 24.68 21.50 -24.47
N LEU A 86 25.84 20.96 -24.11
CA LEU A 86 26.04 20.32 -22.80
C LEU A 86 26.02 21.39 -21.69
N GLN A 87 26.71 22.53 -21.89
CA GLN A 87 26.72 23.65 -20.94
C GLN A 87 25.33 24.26 -20.69
N GLU A 88 24.45 24.25 -21.70
CA GLU A 88 23.08 24.74 -21.56
C GLU A 88 22.19 23.82 -20.70
N ASN A 89 22.61 22.58 -20.46
CA ASN A 89 21.82 21.63 -19.70
C ASN A 89 21.72 22.04 -18.21
N PRO A 90 20.49 22.26 -17.67
CA PRO A 90 20.27 22.74 -16.30
C PRO A 90 20.71 21.73 -15.22
N LEU A 91 20.96 20.47 -15.58
CA LEU A 91 21.45 19.44 -14.66
C LEU A 91 22.95 19.57 -14.37
N ILE A 92 23.70 20.40 -15.10
CA ILE A 92 25.12 20.68 -14.84
C ILE A 92 25.24 21.77 -13.78
N PRO A 93 26.02 21.56 -12.70
CA PRO A 93 26.16 22.57 -11.66
C PRO A 93 26.76 23.89 -12.20
N GLY A 94 26.22 25.02 -11.75
CA GLY A 94 26.59 26.35 -12.25
C GLY A 94 28.08 26.70 -12.12
N GLU A 95 28.75 26.17 -11.10
CA GLU A 95 30.20 26.35 -10.90
C GLU A 95 31.02 25.76 -12.06
N PHE A 96 30.58 24.64 -12.64
CA PHE A 96 31.25 24.01 -13.78
C PHE A 96 30.91 24.67 -15.11
N ARG A 97 29.69 25.19 -15.26
CA ARG A 97 29.33 26.02 -16.42
C ARG A 97 30.25 27.24 -16.54
N LEU A 98 30.56 27.89 -15.42
CA LEU A 98 31.44 29.06 -15.39
C LEU A 98 32.88 28.71 -15.75
N GLY A 99 33.40 27.60 -15.21
CA GLY A 99 34.75 27.11 -15.52
C GLY A 99 34.90 26.71 -16.99
N MET A 100 33.93 25.97 -17.54
CA MET A 100 33.92 25.60 -18.94
C MET A 100 33.84 26.81 -19.88
N ALA A 101 33.00 27.80 -19.58
CA ALA A 101 32.88 29.00 -20.41
C ALA A 101 34.17 29.83 -20.48
N HIS A 102 35.02 29.77 -19.45
CA HIS A 102 36.25 30.56 -19.39
C HIS A 102 37.49 29.83 -19.95
N GLN A 103 37.54 28.50 -19.84
CA GLN A 103 38.74 27.70 -20.17
C GLN A 103 38.64 26.90 -21.46
N VAL A 104 37.43 26.67 -21.99
CA VAL A 104 37.21 25.87 -23.19
C VAL A 104 37.07 26.77 -24.42
N ASP A 105 38.21 27.23 -24.95
CA ASP A 105 38.26 28.00 -26.21
C ASP A 105 38.44 27.08 -27.43
N VAL A 106 37.46 26.20 -27.68
CA VAL A 106 37.51 25.28 -28.84
C VAL A 106 37.48 26.05 -30.16
N SER A 107 36.81 27.21 -30.17
CA SER A 107 36.76 28.11 -31.33
C SER A 107 38.15 28.67 -31.66
N GLY A 108 38.91 29.12 -30.67
CA GLY A 108 40.28 29.60 -30.84
C GLY A 108 41.25 28.51 -31.30
N ILE A 109 41.01 27.24 -30.94
CA ILE A 109 41.80 26.11 -31.44
C ILE A 109 41.44 25.80 -32.90
N ALA A 110 40.16 25.88 -33.28
CA ALA A 110 39.75 25.73 -34.68
C ALA A 110 40.34 26.82 -35.59
N ILE A 111 40.36 28.08 -35.11
CA ILE A 111 40.97 29.21 -35.82
C ILE A 111 42.48 28.99 -35.98
N ALA A 112 43.18 28.65 -34.88
CA ALA A 112 44.61 28.36 -34.93
C ALA A 112 44.95 27.21 -35.89
N SER A 113 44.08 26.20 -35.98
CA SER A 113 44.23 25.07 -36.91
C SER A 113 44.11 25.49 -38.38
N ARG A 114 43.26 26.47 -38.71
CA ARG A 114 43.15 27.04 -40.07
C ARG A 114 44.32 27.98 -40.40
N GLU A 115 44.77 28.76 -39.42
CA GLU A 115 45.83 29.77 -39.58
C GLU A 115 47.22 29.17 -39.87
N ILE A 116 47.47 27.92 -39.43
CA ILE A 116 48.70 27.20 -39.76
C ILE A 116 48.92 27.08 -41.27
N LEU A 117 47.85 27.03 -42.08
CA LEU A 117 47.97 26.94 -43.54
C LEU A 117 48.59 28.22 -44.14
N SER A 118 48.31 29.37 -43.53
CA SER A 118 48.63 30.71 -44.03
C SER A 118 49.89 31.33 -43.39
N SER A 119 50.34 30.76 -42.27
CA SER A 119 51.46 31.31 -41.49
C SER A 119 52.85 30.96 -42.07
N SER A 120 53.79 31.90 -41.94
CA SER A 120 55.19 31.70 -42.33
C SER A 120 55.95 30.78 -41.37
N ASP A 121 55.52 30.75 -40.10
CA ASP A 121 56.15 29.95 -39.04
C ASP A 121 55.22 28.81 -38.57
N LYS A 122 55.08 27.82 -39.46
CA LYS A 122 54.17 26.68 -39.27
C LYS A 122 54.54 25.83 -38.06
N LEU A 123 55.83 25.74 -37.73
CA LEU A 123 56.33 24.89 -36.66
C LEU A 123 56.02 25.49 -35.29
N THR A 124 56.21 26.80 -35.11
CA THR A 124 55.81 27.50 -33.88
C THR A 124 54.30 27.45 -33.67
N ASN A 125 53.50 27.67 -34.72
CA ASN A 125 52.04 27.61 -34.63
C ASN A 125 51.51 26.18 -34.38
N SER A 126 52.21 25.16 -34.88
CA SER A 126 51.90 23.75 -34.59
C SER A 126 52.06 23.41 -33.10
N LEU A 127 53.09 23.95 -32.45
CA LEU A 127 53.36 23.74 -31.03
C LEU A 127 52.31 24.44 -30.15
N VAL A 128 51.95 25.68 -30.50
CA VAL A 128 50.88 26.42 -29.82
C VAL A 128 49.55 25.68 -29.94
N LEU A 129 49.23 25.15 -31.12
CA LEU A 129 48.01 24.36 -31.32
C LEU A 129 48.00 23.09 -30.48
N GLN A 130 49.14 22.37 -30.43
CA GLN A 130 49.27 21.16 -29.63
C GLN A 130 49.11 21.43 -28.14
N ASP A 131 49.66 22.54 -27.62
CA ASP A 131 49.54 22.89 -26.21
C ASP A 131 48.11 23.29 -25.83
N LYS A 132 47.44 24.08 -26.69
CA LYS A 132 46.01 24.40 -26.50
C LYS A 132 45.13 23.14 -26.56
N MET A 133 45.39 22.22 -27.49
CA MET A 133 44.65 20.96 -27.59
C MET A 133 44.86 20.06 -26.37
N ARG A 134 46.09 20.05 -25.82
CA ARG A 134 46.40 19.33 -24.58
C ARG A 134 45.63 19.91 -23.39
N SER A 135 45.64 21.23 -23.23
CA SER A 135 44.88 21.91 -22.18
C SER A 135 43.37 21.63 -22.29
N LEU A 136 42.81 21.70 -23.49
CA LEU A 136 41.41 21.34 -23.76
C LEU A 136 41.12 19.88 -23.36
N THR A 137 42.04 18.96 -23.65
CA THR A 137 41.92 17.54 -23.29
C THR A 137 41.94 17.33 -21.79
N GLU A 138 42.88 17.97 -21.08
CA GLU A 138 42.97 17.89 -19.63
C GLU A 138 41.68 18.41 -18.96
N TYR A 139 41.15 19.55 -19.43
CA TYR A 139 39.91 20.11 -18.91
C TYR A 139 38.68 19.24 -19.19
N LEU A 140 38.50 18.72 -20.40
CA LEU A 140 37.36 17.87 -20.76
C LEU A 140 37.38 16.52 -20.03
N LEU A 141 38.56 15.93 -19.83
CA LEU A 141 38.70 14.70 -19.03
C LEU A 141 38.43 14.95 -17.54
N GLN A 142 38.90 16.08 -17.01
CA GLN A 142 38.61 16.47 -15.64
C GLN A 142 37.10 16.71 -15.46
N PHE A 143 36.47 17.36 -16.43
CA PHE A 143 35.03 17.60 -16.47
C PHE A 143 34.23 16.30 -16.46
N ASP A 144 34.54 15.35 -17.36
CA ASP A 144 33.88 14.05 -17.42
C ASP A 144 33.98 13.29 -16.09
N ARG A 145 35.17 13.26 -15.49
CA ARG A 145 35.40 12.63 -14.18
C ARG A 145 34.60 13.30 -13.07
N ILE A 146 34.55 14.64 -13.04
CA ILE A 146 33.80 15.37 -12.02
C ILE A 146 32.30 15.16 -12.19
N ILE A 147 31.82 15.19 -13.42
CA ILE A 147 30.42 14.94 -13.75
C ILE A 147 30.02 13.52 -13.32
N GLY A 148 30.78 12.50 -13.72
CA GLY A 148 30.51 11.13 -13.31
C GLY A 148 30.50 10.96 -11.79
N SER A 149 31.44 11.61 -11.10
CA SER A 149 31.52 11.59 -9.63
C SER A 149 30.34 12.29 -8.96
N GLN A 150 30.01 13.52 -9.36
CA GLN A 150 28.90 14.28 -8.78
C GLN A 150 27.55 13.65 -9.10
N MET A 151 27.35 13.15 -10.31
CA MET A 151 26.12 12.47 -10.69
C MET A 151 25.92 11.19 -9.88
N ARG A 152 26.96 10.34 -9.76
CA ARG A 152 26.90 9.15 -8.90
C ARG A 152 26.62 9.54 -7.45
N ALA A 153 27.27 10.57 -6.93
CA ALA A 153 27.06 11.05 -5.56
C ALA A 153 25.61 11.56 -5.36
N LYS A 154 25.05 12.31 -6.31
CA LYS A 154 23.66 12.79 -6.28
C LYS A 154 22.68 11.62 -6.32
N VAL A 155 22.87 10.67 -7.23
CA VAL A 155 22.01 9.46 -7.33
C VAL A 155 22.04 8.66 -6.03
N VAL A 156 23.23 8.43 -5.45
CA VAL A 156 23.37 7.73 -4.17
C VAL A 156 22.73 8.53 -3.03
N ALA A 157 22.95 9.84 -2.95
CA ALA A 157 22.32 10.67 -1.92
C ALA A 157 20.79 10.63 -2.00
N PHE A 158 20.22 10.66 -3.21
CA PHE A 158 18.77 10.51 -3.43
C PHE A 158 18.28 9.12 -3.02
N GLN A 159 19.02 8.05 -3.34
CA GLN A 159 18.70 6.69 -2.90
C GLN A 159 18.67 6.60 -1.37
N THR A 160 19.66 7.18 -0.67
CA THR A 160 19.68 7.22 0.80
C THR A 160 18.47 7.95 1.37
N VAL A 161 18.10 9.10 0.79
CA VAL A 161 16.89 9.83 1.20
C VAL A 161 15.63 9.00 0.94
N MET A 162 15.55 8.27 -0.17
CA MET A 162 14.40 7.43 -0.48
C MET A 162 14.27 6.26 0.50
N ILE A 163 15.37 5.58 0.82
CA ILE A 163 15.38 4.51 1.83
C ILE A 163 14.89 5.05 3.17
N GLY A 164 15.36 6.23 3.57
CA GLY A 164 14.90 6.92 4.79
C GLY A 164 13.40 7.21 4.76
N ALA A 165 12.90 7.79 3.66
CA ALA A 165 11.47 8.09 3.49
C ALA A 165 10.61 6.82 3.53
N LEU A 166 11.04 5.75 2.88
CA LEU A 166 10.35 4.47 2.86
C LEU A 166 10.28 3.86 4.28
N GLY A 167 11.35 3.96 5.05
CA GLY A 167 11.37 3.59 6.47
C GLY A 167 10.35 4.37 7.32
N VAL A 168 10.27 5.69 7.13
CA VAL A 168 9.27 6.53 7.81
C VAL A 168 7.84 6.10 7.45
N ILE A 169 7.60 5.79 6.18
CA ILE A 169 6.28 5.35 5.69
C ILE A 169 5.90 4.00 6.32
N ILE A 170 6.82 3.03 6.37
CA ILE A 170 6.59 1.73 7.02
C ILE A 170 6.28 1.94 8.51
N CYS A 171 7.02 2.80 9.20
CA CYS A 171 6.74 3.14 10.60
C CYS A 171 5.34 3.75 10.78
N LEU A 172 4.93 4.66 9.90
CA LEU A 172 3.60 5.28 9.92
C LEU A 172 2.48 4.25 9.68
N ILE A 173 2.65 3.36 8.70
CA ILE A 173 1.68 2.28 8.42
C ILE A 173 1.59 1.33 9.63
N SER A 174 2.73 0.94 10.19
CA SER A 174 2.80 0.05 11.36
C SER A 174 2.12 0.67 12.57
N PHE A 175 2.39 1.95 12.85
CA PHE A 175 1.74 2.69 13.93
C PHE A 175 0.22 2.81 13.72
N SER A 176 -0.19 3.09 12.48
CA SER A 176 -1.61 3.15 12.10
C SER A 176 -2.32 1.82 12.33
N LEU A 177 -1.66 0.70 11.97
CA LEU A 177 -2.18 -0.66 12.20
C LEU A 177 -2.29 -0.99 13.69
N ILE A 178 -1.29 -0.61 14.50
CA ILE A 178 -1.31 -0.79 15.96
C ILE A 178 -2.46 -0.01 16.60
N LEU A 179 -2.70 1.24 16.16
CA LEU A 179 -3.82 2.03 16.65
C LEU A 179 -5.17 1.39 16.32
N LEU A 180 -5.30 0.85 15.10
CA LEU A 180 -6.51 0.16 14.67
C LEU A 180 -6.72 -1.14 15.46
N TYR A 181 -5.66 -1.92 15.66
CA TYR A 181 -5.68 -3.12 16.51
C TYR A 181 -6.13 -2.80 17.94
N LYS A 182 -5.51 -1.79 18.57
CA LYS A 182 -5.80 -1.43 19.96
C LYS A 182 -7.21 -0.87 20.16
N LYS A 183 -7.71 -0.05 19.23
CA LYS A 183 -9.00 0.64 19.39
C LYS A 183 -10.21 -0.12 18.83
N ALA A 184 -10.02 -1.00 17.85
CA ALA A 184 -11.11 -1.73 17.21
C ALA A 184 -11.13 -3.21 17.60
N LEU A 185 -10.00 -3.92 17.51
CA LEU A 185 -9.96 -5.37 17.63
C LEU A 185 -10.04 -5.84 19.08
N ILE A 186 -9.30 -5.20 19.99
CA ILE A 186 -9.30 -5.52 21.43
C ILE A 186 -10.70 -5.41 22.05
N PRO A 187 -11.45 -4.31 21.90
CA PRO A 187 -12.79 -4.22 22.50
C PRO A 187 -13.79 -5.20 21.89
N LEU A 188 -13.67 -5.53 20.59
CA LEU A 188 -14.48 -6.58 19.94
C LEU A 188 -14.21 -7.97 20.53
N LEU A 189 -12.94 -8.28 20.82
CA LEU A 189 -12.55 -9.53 21.47
C LEU A 189 -13.05 -9.60 22.92
N HIS A 190 -13.01 -8.49 23.65
CA HIS A 190 -13.57 -8.41 25.01
C HIS A 190 -15.09 -8.62 25.03
N LEU A 191 -15.80 -8.04 24.06
CA LEU A 191 -17.24 -8.25 23.89
C LEU A 191 -17.61 -9.70 23.64
N LYS A 192 -16.91 -10.38 22.72
CA LYS A 192 -17.11 -11.82 22.48
C LYS A 192 -16.94 -12.64 23.76
N ARG A 193 -15.93 -12.30 24.57
CA ARG A 193 -15.63 -13.00 25.82
C ARG A 193 -16.70 -12.75 26.88
N GLN A 194 -17.23 -11.53 26.97
CA GLN A 194 -18.34 -11.18 27.85
C GLN A 194 -19.65 -11.88 27.45
N THR A 195 -19.93 -12.06 26.15
CA THR A 195 -21.13 -12.81 25.71
C THR A 195 -21.14 -14.28 26.14
N THR A 196 -19.98 -14.84 26.52
CA THR A 196 -19.86 -16.23 26.99
C THR A 196 -20.08 -16.35 28.50
N ASP A 197 -20.12 -15.22 29.23
CA ASP A 197 -20.24 -15.19 30.69
C ASP A 197 -21.70 -14.98 31.11
N ASN A 198 -22.25 -15.89 31.92
CA ASN A 198 -23.69 -15.92 32.25
C ASN A 198 -24.15 -14.72 33.12
N ASP A 199 -23.22 -13.99 33.75
CA ASP A 199 -23.51 -12.81 34.58
C ASP A 199 -23.75 -11.52 33.78
N VAL A 200 -23.57 -11.54 32.46
CA VAL A 200 -23.78 -10.35 31.61
C VAL A 200 -25.26 -10.01 31.44
N ILE A 201 -26.16 -10.97 31.64
CA ILE A 201 -27.62 -10.75 31.60
C ILE A 201 -28.07 -9.88 32.79
N SER A 202 -27.37 -9.93 33.93
CA SER A 202 -27.76 -9.22 35.15
C SER A 202 -27.09 -7.86 35.31
N THR A 203 -25.85 -7.71 34.83
CA THR A 203 -24.98 -6.53 35.03
C THR A 203 -24.77 -5.66 33.78
N GLY A 204 -25.11 -6.16 32.59
CA GLY A 204 -24.88 -5.47 31.32
C GLY A 204 -23.43 -5.54 30.84
N PHE A 205 -23.20 -5.30 29.55
CA PHE A 205 -21.87 -5.27 28.95
C PHE A 205 -21.12 -4.00 29.39
N LEU A 206 -19.96 -4.18 30.03
CA LEU A 206 -19.06 -3.08 30.43
C LEU A 206 -18.00 -2.85 29.36
N TYR A 207 -17.86 -1.60 28.91
CA TYR A 207 -16.83 -1.19 27.96
C TYR A 207 -15.87 -0.16 28.59
N ASP A 208 -14.61 -0.21 28.18
CA ASP A 208 -13.60 0.78 28.58
C ASP A 208 -13.82 2.11 27.84
N LYS A 209 -13.51 3.24 28.50
CA LYS A 209 -13.73 4.62 28.01
C LYS A 209 -12.93 4.95 26.74
N SER A 210 -11.97 4.09 26.36
CA SER A 210 -11.16 4.19 25.14
C SER A 210 -11.79 3.53 23.90
N THR A 211 -12.93 2.86 24.07
CA THR A 211 -13.62 2.07 23.04
C THR A 211 -14.31 2.96 21.99
N CYS A 212 -14.30 2.53 20.73
CA CYS A 212 -14.90 3.29 19.62
C CYS A 212 -16.42 3.49 19.79
N SER A 213 -16.93 4.63 19.33
CA SER A 213 -18.33 5.03 19.50
C SER A 213 -19.35 4.04 18.98
N GLU A 214 -19.04 3.28 17.93
CA GLU A 214 -19.94 2.31 17.33
C GLU A 214 -20.05 1.07 18.19
N ILE A 215 -18.94 0.69 18.83
CA ILE A 215 -18.95 -0.39 19.81
C ILE A 215 -19.72 0.09 21.04
N THR A 216 -19.53 1.35 21.46
CA THR A 216 -20.33 1.98 22.53
C THR A 216 -21.83 1.98 22.20
N ILE A 217 -22.21 2.44 21.01
CA ILE A 217 -23.62 2.47 20.56
C ILE A 217 -24.19 1.06 20.45
N PHE A 218 -23.40 0.09 19.98
CA PHE A 218 -23.81 -1.31 19.92
C PHE A 218 -24.02 -1.90 21.32
N VAL A 219 -23.06 -1.68 22.23
CA VAL A 219 -23.15 -2.11 23.63
C VAL A 219 -24.33 -1.43 24.33
N ASP A 220 -24.52 -0.12 24.15
CA ASP A 220 -25.63 0.63 24.72
C ASP A 220 -26.97 0.15 24.16
N SER A 221 -27.04 -0.19 22.87
CA SER A 221 -28.25 -0.77 22.27
C SER A 221 -28.55 -2.15 22.85
N VAL A 222 -27.53 -3.01 23.00
CA VAL A 222 -27.67 -4.34 23.59
C VAL A 222 -28.04 -4.24 25.08
N ASN A 223 -27.41 -3.34 25.83
CA ASN A 223 -27.74 -3.07 27.23
C ASN A 223 -29.15 -2.51 27.37
N SER A 224 -29.58 -1.61 26.47
CA SER A 224 -30.95 -1.10 26.48
C SER A 224 -31.98 -2.19 26.16
N LEU A 225 -31.64 -3.17 25.32
CA LEU A 225 -32.49 -4.33 25.05
C LEU A 225 -32.52 -5.29 26.25
N LEU A 226 -31.39 -5.51 26.92
CA LEU A 226 -31.32 -6.28 28.16
C LEU A 226 -32.10 -5.62 29.29
N ASP A 227 -32.00 -4.30 29.44
CA ASP A 227 -32.77 -3.52 30.41
C ASP A 227 -34.25 -3.46 30.04
N GLN A 228 -34.62 -3.42 28.75
CA GLN A 228 -36.02 -3.56 28.32
C GLN A 228 -36.56 -4.96 28.59
N MET A 229 -35.74 -6.00 28.44
CA MET A 229 -36.14 -7.37 28.82
C MET A 229 -36.28 -7.49 30.34
N LYS A 230 -35.37 -6.90 31.12
CA LYS A 230 -35.41 -6.86 32.59
C LYS A 230 -36.58 -6.02 33.13
N ASN A 231 -36.88 -4.89 32.48
CA ASN A 231 -38.02 -4.03 32.82
C ASN A 231 -39.34 -4.60 32.28
N ARG A 232 -39.36 -5.38 31.19
CA ARG A 232 -40.53 -6.22 30.88
C ARG A 232 -40.78 -7.26 31.97
N SER A 233 -39.72 -7.81 32.56
CA SER A 233 -39.85 -8.69 33.74
C SER A 233 -40.23 -7.97 35.03
N ALA A 234 -40.13 -6.63 35.11
CA ALA A 234 -40.38 -5.86 36.34
C ALA A 234 -41.58 -4.88 36.26
N THR A 235 -42.05 -4.54 35.05
CA THR A 235 -43.15 -3.59 34.79
C THR A 235 -44.28 -4.20 33.96
N GLN A 236 -44.16 -5.49 33.65
CA GLN A 236 -45.28 -6.31 33.22
C GLN A 236 -45.56 -7.27 34.38
N GLU A 237 -46.62 -6.98 35.14
CA GLU A 237 -47.43 -8.10 35.61
C GLU A 237 -47.58 -9.03 34.42
N LEU A 238 -47.06 -10.24 34.56
CA LEU A 238 -47.18 -11.33 33.60
C LEU A 238 -48.61 -11.24 33.05
N PRO A 239 -48.84 -10.99 31.76
CA PRO A 239 -50.20 -10.83 31.29
C PRO A 239 -50.89 -12.16 31.59
N HIS A 240 -51.85 -12.13 32.53
CA HIS A 240 -52.69 -13.26 32.89
C HIS A 240 -53.29 -13.91 31.63
N THR A 241 -53.39 -13.19 30.51
CA THR A 241 -53.79 -13.72 29.21
C THR A 241 -52.85 -14.79 28.64
N LEU A 242 -51.53 -14.69 28.81
CA LEU A 242 -50.60 -15.71 28.27
C LEU A 242 -50.58 -16.96 29.17
N SER A 243 -50.72 -16.80 30.49
CA SER A 243 -50.88 -17.97 31.39
C SER A 243 -52.25 -18.60 31.27
N ASP A 244 -53.31 -17.81 31.07
CA ASP A 244 -54.67 -18.30 30.89
C ASP A 244 -54.84 -18.98 29.52
N GLU A 245 -54.20 -18.46 28.47
CA GLU A 245 -54.17 -19.08 27.14
C GLU A 245 -53.31 -20.35 27.16
N LEU A 246 -52.15 -20.35 27.83
CA LEU A 246 -51.36 -21.57 28.03
C LEU A 246 -52.13 -22.60 28.87
N ALA A 247 -52.79 -22.17 29.96
CA ALA A 247 -53.60 -23.04 30.80
C ALA A 247 -54.81 -23.60 30.04
N SER A 248 -55.44 -22.80 29.18
CA SER A 248 -56.52 -23.24 28.29
C SER A 248 -56.01 -24.28 27.28
N ILE A 249 -54.86 -24.04 26.64
CA ILE A 249 -54.24 -24.96 25.70
C ILE A 249 -53.82 -26.26 26.39
N ILE A 250 -53.26 -26.18 27.60
CA ILE A 250 -52.87 -27.35 28.43
C ILE A 250 -54.11 -28.15 28.83
N ASN A 251 -55.20 -27.48 29.23
CA ASN A 251 -56.44 -28.14 29.61
C ASN A 251 -57.13 -28.81 28.41
N GLU A 252 -57.17 -28.13 27.26
CA GLU A 252 -57.69 -28.68 26.01
C GLU A 252 -56.84 -29.86 25.52
N SER A 253 -55.51 -29.75 25.60
CA SER A 253 -54.57 -30.84 25.28
C SER A 253 -54.77 -32.05 26.19
N ASN A 254 -54.96 -31.85 27.50
CA ASN A 254 -55.28 -32.95 28.43
C ASN A 254 -56.64 -33.59 28.10
N ASN A 255 -57.64 -32.80 27.74
CA ASN A 255 -58.95 -33.33 27.37
C ASN A 255 -58.88 -34.16 26.08
N ILE A 256 -58.13 -33.70 25.08
CA ILE A 256 -57.87 -34.44 23.83
C ILE A 256 -57.08 -35.72 24.12
N SER A 257 -56.03 -35.67 24.95
CA SER A 257 -55.27 -36.87 25.35
C SER A 257 -56.18 -37.90 26.04
N ASN A 258 -57.05 -37.47 26.95
CA ASN A 258 -58.01 -38.37 27.59
C ASN A 258 -59.03 -38.95 26.59
N GLY A 259 -59.46 -38.16 25.61
CA GLY A 259 -60.28 -38.62 24.50
C GLY A 259 -59.58 -39.69 23.66
N ILE A 260 -58.32 -39.47 23.27
CA ILE A 260 -57.50 -40.41 22.51
C ILE A 260 -57.29 -41.71 23.29
N ILE A 261 -57.01 -41.62 24.60
CA ILE A 261 -56.87 -42.79 25.47
C ILE A 261 -58.18 -43.59 25.51
N ASN A 262 -59.33 -42.92 25.69
CA ASN A 262 -60.63 -43.60 25.72
C ASN A 262 -60.99 -44.25 24.38
N TYR A 263 -60.79 -43.56 23.25
CA TYR A 263 -61.05 -44.15 21.93
C TYR A 263 -60.10 -45.30 21.61
N ALA A 264 -58.82 -45.18 21.96
CA ALA A 264 -57.86 -46.25 21.77
C ALA A 264 -58.16 -47.45 22.68
N GLN A 265 -58.63 -47.25 23.91
CA GLN A 265 -59.08 -48.31 24.80
C GLN A 265 -60.36 -48.98 24.28
N LEU A 266 -61.34 -48.21 23.81
CA LEU A 266 -62.60 -48.73 23.26
C LEU A 266 -62.34 -49.52 21.96
N LEU A 267 -61.44 -49.03 21.10
CA LEU A 267 -60.97 -49.78 19.94
C LEU A 267 -60.21 -51.04 20.36
N LYS A 268 -59.29 -50.95 21.32
CA LYS A 268 -58.56 -52.10 21.87
C LYS A 268 -59.50 -53.17 22.42
N ASP A 269 -60.54 -52.78 23.14
CA ASP A 269 -61.53 -53.69 23.70
C ASP A 269 -62.43 -54.28 22.61
N SER A 270 -62.86 -53.47 21.63
CA SER A 270 -63.61 -53.94 20.46
C SER A 270 -62.80 -54.89 19.57
N TYR A 271 -61.50 -54.67 19.43
CA TYR A 271 -60.59 -55.54 18.67
C TYR A 271 -60.14 -56.78 19.45
N ARG A 272 -60.35 -56.81 20.77
CA ARG A 272 -60.16 -58.02 21.57
C ARG A 272 -61.28 -59.04 21.37
N GLU A 273 -62.45 -58.60 20.92
CA GLU A 273 -63.60 -59.47 20.57
C GLU A 273 -63.56 -60.01 19.14
N VAL A 274 -62.78 -59.37 18.25
CA VAL A 274 -62.62 -59.75 16.84
C VAL A 274 -61.14 -60.03 16.61
N GLU A 275 -60.69 -61.28 16.84
CA GLU A 275 -59.27 -61.70 16.74
C GLU A 275 -58.53 -61.06 15.54
N MET A 276 -57.84 -59.95 15.78
CA MET A 276 -56.98 -59.26 14.83
C MET A 276 -55.57 -59.07 15.39
N GLY A 277 -54.63 -58.84 14.48
CA GLY A 277 -53.20 -59.07 14.64
C GLY A 277 -52.52 -58.33 15.79
N ASN A 278 -51.42 -58.93 16.25
CA ASN A 278 -50.54 -58.36 17.27
C ASN A 278 -49.98 -56.98 16.89
N GLU A 279 -49.98 -56.60 15.62
CA GLU A 279 -49.45 -55.32 15.14
C GLU A 279 -50.42 -54.17 15.40
N GLU A 280 -51.72 -54.33 15.12
CA GLU A 280 -52.72 -53.30 15.39
C GLU A 280 -52.86 -53.03 16.89
N MET A 281 -52.81 -54.08 17.71
CA MET A 281 -52.80 -53.98 19.17
C MET A 281 -51.58 -53.20 19.68
N LYS A 282 -50.41 -53.41 19.06
CA LYS A 282 -49.17 -52.69 19.41
C LYS A 282 -49.22 -51.23 19.01
N ILE A 283 -49.84 -50.90 17.87
CA ILE A 283 -50.04 -49.51 17.44
C ILE A 283 -50.97 -48.77 18.41
N LEU A 284 -52.09 -49.39 18.81
CA LEU A 284 -53.01 -48.81 19.80
C LEU A 284 -52.33 -48.59 21.16
N GLN A 285 -51.51 -49.55 21.61
CA GLN A 285 -50.74 -49.42 22.84
C GLN A 285 -49.75 -48.23 22.78
N ASN A 286 -49.04 -48.06 21.67
CA ASN A 286 -48.12 -46.93 21.47
C ASN A 286 -48.86 -45.58 21.44
N ILE A 287 -50.08 -45.53 20.90
CA ILE A 287 -50.90 -44.32 20.89
C ILE A 287 -51.34 -43.94 22.32
N ILE A 288 -51.73 -44.92 23.13
CA ILE A 288 -52.08 -44.71 24.54
C ILE A 288 -50.87 -44.18 25.32
N GLU A 289 -49.71 -44.83 25.20
CA GLU A 289 -48.48 -44.40 25.88
C GLU A 289 -48.01 -43.00 25.44
N GLY A 290 -48.18 -42.68 24.15
CA GLY A 290 -47.91 -41.34 23.63
C GLY A 290 -48.82 -40.27 24.23
N ALA A 291 -50.12 -40.55 24.36
CA ALA A 291 -51.10 -39.64 24.94
C ALA A 291 -50.88 -39.45 26.46
N GLU A 292 -50.53 -40.50 27.19
CA GLU A 292 -50.15 -40.44 28.61
C GLU A 292 -48.89 -39.59 28.83
N ARG A 293 -47.90 -39.71 27.94
CA ARG A 293 -46.67 -38.92 28.01
C ARG A 293 -46.93 -37.43 27.77
N ILE A 294 -47.83 -37.08 26.85
CA ILE A 294 -48.27 -35.69 26.63
C ILE A 294 -48.98 -35.15 27.87
N ALA A 295 -49.89 -35.93 28.46
CA ALA A 295 -50.59 -35.53 29.68
C ALA A 295 -49.64 -35.35 30.89
N HIS A 296 -48.57 -36.15 30.96
CA HIS A 296 -47.54 -36.01 31.98
C HIS A 296 -46.67 -34.75 31.78
N LEU A 297 -46.24 -34.48 30.54
CA LEU A 297 -45.49 -33.26 30.22
C LEU A 297 -46.29 -31.99 30.51
N ASN A 298 -47.60 -32.03 30.22
CA ASN A 298 -48.54 -30.96 30.53
C ASN A 298 -48.73 -30.69 32.03
N LYS A 299 -48.43 -31.66 32.91
CA LYS A 299 -48.46 -31.46 34.39
C LYS A 299 -47.16 -30.86 34.95
N GLN A 300 -46.09 -30.83 34.15
CA GLN A 300 -44.77 -30.34 34.55
C GLN A 300 -44.47 -28.90 34.11
N ILE A 301 -45.36 -28.32 33.28
CA ILE A 301 -45.37 -26.91 32.88
C ILE A 301 -46.25 -26.15 33.86
#